data_AF-A0A813TB27-F1
#
_entry.id   AF-A0A813TB27-F1
#
_cell.length_a   1.000
_cell.length_b   1.000
_cell.length_c   1.000
_cell.angle_alpha   90.00
_cell.angle_beta   90.00
_cell.angle_gamma   90.00
#
_symmetry.space_group_name_H-M   'P 1'
#
loop_
_entity.id
_entity.type
_entity.pdbx_description
1 polymer ?
#
loop_
_entity_poly.entity_id
_entity_poly.type
_entity_poly.pdbx_seq_one_letter_code
_entity_poly.pdbx_strand_id
1 'polypeptide(L)'
;MDASTIQTILGILQLKEDDVTNIYHHGSWVYGTNSTKSDRDLLIVTRLSNSQTFKYWNDFDYFHEVFRHYKILDRYDVCVYTADELEVLLEKNYLLVVQCLFVPDEFQLKNEVDFRKIYLDKYYDKMKIKRAGFYEMYRDWKLYRRQDDLSHDSTLNERYLSRRDYILKHFFHGLRYLDFADQLIRTRSIYDYRRVTNIFHQMKEILANSTNLESVAAFTDSKRMEFQSRLDELVPTNNIKGSFEVSVTFNCYENIENLKKICDENNRFKFHVEQMIISAEYEGQCPFIIQQIERQIYETFREVNVEHIKIESLITNDGLPDTSIDTKLFWNRPFHFTFYYQIPFDKDRKGMLMTKAVNICRSKFELNPNDLDLLEKQWNIITDDKTYYVNVVKIFNVYREKAMQINDGIIKHAAENHLLLTPIKQMFMVYEKNNHSDETGDEQISSGLTRSETFAEVLTALVAEFETTATGTAWPIFYLKVFRLAPVASVTTRLACLGRDLVWLELKIVSVRLMQRGITFEGTPETIGGYEERLTCFPKKMAVRIRILS
;
A
#
# COMPACT_ATOMS: atom_id res chain seq x y z
N MET A 1 7.72 6.47 44.13
CA MET A 1 6.63 7.39 44.56
C MET A 1 6.42 7.13 46.02
N ASP A 2 6.24 8.15 46.87
CA ASP A 2 6.01 7.89 48.30
C ASP A 2 4.57 7.39 48.57
N ALA A 3 4.40 6.69 49.68
CA ALA A 3 3.11 6.11 50.08
C ALA A 3 2.04 7.19 50.30
N SER A 4 2.41 8.37 50.82
CA SER A 4 1.50 9.49 51.04
C SER A 4 0.86 10.00 49.75
N THR A 5 1.62 10.01 48.64
CA THR A 5 1.12 10.41 47.32
C THR A 5 0.08 9.41 46.83
N ILE A 6 0.34 8.10 46.97
CA ILE A 6 -0.62 7.06 46.58
C ILE A 6 -1.90 7.17 47.39
N GLN A 7 -1.82 7.35 48.71
CA GLN A 7 -3.00 7.55 49.55
C GLN A 7 -3.81 8.78 49.13
N THR A 8 -3.14 9.86 48.75
CA THR A 8 -3.80 11.06 48.22
C THR A 8 -4.54 10.77 46.90
N ILE A 9 -3.90 10.06 45.98
CA ILE A 9 -4.50 9.67 44.69
C ILE A 9 -5.73 8.78 44.92
N LEU A 10 -5.62 7.77 45.78
CA LEU A 10 -6.73 6.87 46.12
C LEU A 10 -7.88 7.63 46.79
N GLY A 11 -7.58 8.57 47.70
CA GLY A 11 -8.58 9.42 48.33
C GLY A 11 -9.34 10.31 47.33
N ILE A 12 -8.64 10.89 46.35
CA ILE A 12 -9.28 11.68 45.26
C ILE A 12 -10.18 10.78 44.40
N LEU A 13 -9.73 9.57 44.09
CA LEU A 13 -10.50 8.57 43.34
C LEU A 13 -11.63 7.90 44.15
N GLN A 14 -11.74 8.22 45.45
CA GLN A 14 -12.67 7.59 46.39
C GLN A 14 -12.51 6.06 46.47
N LEU A 15 -11.29 5.57 46.26
CA LEU A 15 -10.95 4.15 46.37
C LEU A 15 -10.34 3.88 47.75
N LYS A 16 -10.79 2.80 48.40
CA LYS A 16 -10.13 2.31 49.62
C LYS A 16 -8.94 1.44 49.23
N GLU A 17 -7.89 1.46 50.04
CA GLU A 17 -6.69 0.66 49.78
C GLU A 17 -6.97 -0.84 49.71
N ASP A 18 -7.89 -1.34 50.56
CA ASP A 18 -8.32 -2.75 50.59
C ASP A 18 -9.04 -3.18 49.30
N ASP A 19 -9.63 -2.23 48.56
CA ASP A 19 -10.32 -2.49 47.30
C ASP A 19 -9.36 -2.52 46.10
N VAL A 20 -8.12 -2.04 46.27
CA VAL A 20 -7.11 -1.97 45.20
C VAL A 20 -6.21 -3.20 45.27
N THR A 21 -6.11 -3.98 44.18
CA THR A 21 -5.22 -5.15 44.14
C THR A 21 -3.83 -4.82 43.66
N ASN A 22 -3.72 -4.01 42.60
CA ASN A 22 -2.46 -3.75 41.94
C ASN A 22 -2.34 -2.28 41.54
N ILE A 23 -1.12 -1.75 41.59
CA ILE A 23 -0.78 -0.41 41.11
C ILE A 23 0.55 -0.51 40.37
N TYR A 24 0.54 -0.14 39.09
CA TYR A 24 1.72 -0.11 38.24
C TYR A 24 2.02 1.31 37.78
N HIS A 25 3.29 1.68 37.83
CA HIS A 25 3.79 2.84 37.11
C HIS A 25 4.15 2.42 35.68
N HIS A 26 3.71 3.19 34.70
CA HIS A 26 4.12 2.99 33.31
C HIS A 26 4.56 4.32 32.69
N GLY A 27 4.78 4.33 31.38
CA GLY A 27 5.06 5.57 30.67
C GLY A 27 6.53 5.97 30.65
N SER A 28 6.78 7.24 30.35
CA SER A 28 8.12 7.78 30.03
C SER A 28 9.16 7.55 31.13
N TRP A 29 8.74 7.46 32.39
CA TRP A 29 9.61 7.16 33.54
C TRP A 29 10.15 5.74 33.54
N VAL A 30 9.36 4.78 33.06
CA VAL A 30 9.81 3.37 32.91
C VAL A 30 10.73 3.26 31.70
N TYR A 31 10.38 3.94 30.60
CA TYR A 31 11.14 3.88 29.34
C TYR A 31 12.45 4.70 29.37
N GLY A 32 12.69 5.48 30.42
CA GLY A 32 13.86 6.36 30.52
C GLY A 32 13.83 7.52 29.52
N THR A 33 12.64 7.93 29.06
CA THR A 33 12.43 9.05 28.13
C THR A 33 11.78 10.26 28.80
N ASN A 34 11.62 10.20 30.13
CA ASN A 34 11.01 11.27 30.91
C ASN A 34 11.88 12.54 30.94
N SER A 35 11.23 13.66 31.20
CA SER A 35 11.84 14.96 31.46
C SER A 35 11.30 15.54 32.78
N THR A 36 11.80 16.70 33.19
CA THR A 36 11.26 17.43 34.35
C THR A 36 9.80 17.87 34.17
N LYS A 37 9.28 17.84 32.94
CA LYS A 37 7.89 18.16 32.60
C LYS A 37 7.00 16.93 32.40
N SER A 38 7.55 15.72 32.48
CA SER A 38 6.79 14.50 32.26
C SER A 38 5.81 14.24 33.39
N ASP A 39 4.57 13.95 33.01
CA ASP A 39 3.56 13.31 33.84
C ASP A 39 3.99 11.91 34.28
N ARG A 40 3.28 11.36 35.26
CA ARG A 40 3.44 10.01 35.77
C ARG A 40 2.19 9.20 35.45
N ASP A 41 2.34 8.22 34.58
CA ASP A 41 1.26 7.34 34.19
C ASP A 41 1.11 6.19 35.20
N LEU A 42 -0.12 5.99 35.70
CA LEU A 42 -0.47 4.94 36.65
C LEU A 42 -1.59 4.06 36.11
N LEU A 43 -1.46 2.76 36.33
CA LEU A 43 -2.54 1.79 36.15
C LEU A 43 -2.92 1.22 37.51
N ILE A 44 -4.18 1.37 37.91
CA ILE A 44 -4.73 0.87 39.16
C ILE A 44 -5.76 -0.22 38.85
N VAL A 45 -5.68 -1.34 39.56
CA VAL A 45 -6.61 -2.47 39.45
C VAL A 45 -7.37 -2.63 40.76
N THR A 46 -8.69 -2.80 40.68
CA THR A 46 -9.59 -2.86 41.84
C THR A 46 -10.44 -4.14 41.84
N ARG A 47 -10.89 -4.58 43.02
CA ARG A 47 -11.85 -5.68 43.20
C ARG A 47 -13.31 -5.23 43.13
N LEU A 48 -13.57 -3.94 42.97
CA LEU A 48 -14.92 -3.39 42.96
C LEU A 48 -15.66 -3.90 41.72
N SER A 49 -16.81 -4.53 41.93
CA SER A 49 -17.72 -4.87 40.84
C SER A 49 -18.31 -3.59 40.26
N ASN A 50 -18.24 -3.40 38.95
CA ASN A 50 -18.83 -2.24 38.29
C ASN A 50 -19.75 -2.64 37.13
N SER A 51 -20.80 -1.85 36.90
CA SER A 51 -21.87 -2.17 35.94
C SER A 51 -21.65 -1.60 34.52
N GLN A 52 -20.52 -0.95 34.26
CA GLN A 52 -20.22 -0.40 32.93
C GLN A 52 -19.48 -1.42 32.07
N THR A 53 -20.15 -1.88 31.02
CA THR A 53 -19.54 -2.71 29.98
C THR A 53 -18.69 -1.87 29.04
N PHE A 54 -17.49 -2.35 28.71
CA PHE A 54 -16.71 -1.80 27.59
C PHE A 54 -17.57 -1.81 26.31
N LYS A 55 -17.57 -0.69 25.59
CA LYS A 55 -18.15 -0.64 24.24
C LYS A 55 -17.03 -0.89 23.24
N TYR A 56 -17.26 -1.87 22.38
CA TYR A 56 -16.33 -2.29 21.34
C TYR A 56 -16.80 -1.79 19.98
N TRP A 57 -15.87 -1.37 19.14
CA TRP A 57 -16.12 -1.17 17.72
C TRP A 57 -15.58 -2.41 16.98
N ASN A 58 -16.37 -2.96 16.05
CA ASN A 58 -16.19 -4.28 15.43
C ASN A 58 -14.79 -4.63 14.86
N ASP A 59 -14.64 -5.94 14.65
CA ASP A 59 -13.57 -6.76 14.03
C ASP A 59 -12.17 -6.67 14.62
N PHE A 60 -11.83 -5.54 15.24
CA PHE A 60 -10.59 -5.39 15.99
C PHE A 60 -10.92 -4.61 17.27
N ASP A 61 -11.21 -5.34 18.34
CA ASP A 61 -11.44 -4.84 19.70
C ASP A 61 -10.23 -4.04 20.23
N TYR A 62 -10.00 -2.84 19.68
CA TYR A 62 -9.01 -1.89 20.16
C TYR A 62 -9.73 -0.69 20.74
N PHE A 63 -9.62 -0.60 22.06
CA PHE A 63 -10.31 0.33 22.93
C PHE A 63 -9.81 1.75 22.72
N HIS A 64 -10.74 2.69 22.53
CA HIS A 64 -10.41 4.12 22.67
C HIS A 64 -11.49 4.94 23.38
N GLU A 65 -12.73 4.43 23.53
CA GLU A 65 -13.86 5.26 24.00
C GLU A 65 -14.30 5.04 25.45
N VAL A 66 -13.75 4.04 26.17
CA VAL A 66 -14.21 3.72 27.55
C VAL A 66 -13.04 3.44 28.49
N PHE A 67 -12.09 4.37 28.59
CA PHE A 67 -11.09 4.35 29.65
C PHE A 67 -11.47 5.33 30.74
N ARG A 68 -11.49 4.86 31.99
CA ARG A 68 -11.54 5.71 33.18
C ARG A 68 -10.17 6.34 33.38
N HIS A 69 -9.90 7.36 32.58
CA HIS A 69 -8.67 8.13 32.59
C HIS A 69 -8.88 9.41 33.43
N TYR A 70 -8.16 9.50 34.54
CA TYR A 70 -8.23 10.63 35.46
C TYR A 70 -6.92 11.42 35.40
N LYS A 71 -7.02 12.73 35.16
CA LYS A 71 -5.90 13.64 35.35
C LYS A 71 -5.93 14.16 36.79
N ILE A 72 -4.94 13.78 37.59
CA ILE A 72 -4.90 14.07 39.02
C ILE A 72 -3.69 14.95 39.34
N LEU A 73 -3.94 16.05 40.07
CA LEU A 73 -2.92 17.00 40.54
C LEU A 73 -2.03 17.58 39.42
N ASP A 74 -2.52 17.61 38.17
CA ASP A 74 -1.78 17.99 36.95
C ASP A 74 -0.45 17.25 36.73
N ARG A 75 -0.25 16.13 37.42
CA ARG A 75 1.01 15.36 37.40
C ARG A 75 0.80 13.88 37.13
N TYR A 76 -0.40 13.38 37.33
CA TYR A 76 -0.71 11.95 37.22
C TYR A 76 -1.81 11.74 36.20
N ASP A 77 -1.53 10.88 35.23
CA ASP A 77 -2.51 10.32 34.32
C ASP A 77 -2.81 8.90 34.83
N VAL A 78 -4.01 8.68 35.37
CA VAL A 78 -4.38 7.46 36.10
C VAL A 78 -5.49 6.72 35.37
N CYS A 79 -5.21 5.47 35.01
CA CYS A 79 -6.19 4.53 34.49
C CYS A 79 -6.64 3.59 35.61
N VAL A 80 -7.96 3.45 35.80
CA VAL A 80 -8.53 2.54 36.80
C VAL A 80 -9.34 1.45 36.12
N TYR A 81 -9.03 0.18 36.43
CA TYR A 81 -9.72 -1.00 35.95
C TYR A 81 -10.20 -1.89 37.10
N THR A 82 -11.28 -2.63 36.89
CA THR A 82 -11.57 -3.82 37.72
C THR A 82 -10.67 -4.98 37.31
N ALA A 83 -10.53 -6.01 38.15
CA ALA A 83 -9.80 -7.22 37.81
C ALA A 83 -10.37 -7.90 36.54
N ASP A 84 -11.71 -7.97 36.43
CA ASP A 84 -12.38 -8.55 35.26
C ASP A 84 -12.13 -7.71 33.99
N GLU A 85 -12.19 -6.39 34.10
CA GLU A 85 -11.89 -5.48 33.00
C GLU A 85 -10.43 -5.67 32.51
N LEU A 86 -9.48 -5.82 33.45
CA LEU A 86 -8.09 -6.07 33.13
C LEU A 86 -7.91 -7.41 32.41
N GLU A 87 -8.54 -8.50 32.89
CA GLU A 87 -8.45 -9.82 32.24
C GLU A 87 -8.97 -9.77 30.80
N VAL A 88 -10.04 -9.02 30.53
CA VAL A 88 -10.52 -8.81 29.15
C VAL A 88 -9.46 -8.09 28.30
N LEU A 89 -8.79 -7.05 28.82
CA LEU A 89 -7.70 -6.37 28.10
C LEU A 89 -6.51 -7.31 27.84
N LEU A 90 -6.22 -8.20 28.78
CA LEU A 90 -5.17 -9.22 28.65
C LEU A 90 -5.52 -10.28 27.60
N GLU A 91 -6.77 -10.74 27.55
CA GLU A 91 -7.26 -11.66 26.52
C GLU A 91 -7.08 -11.10 25.10
N LYS A 92 -7.30 -9.78 24.95
CA LYS A 92 -7.09 -9.04 23.70
C LYS A 92 -5.63 -8.70 23.42
N ASN A 93 -4.71 -9.04 24.32
CA ASN A 93 -3.29 -8.70 24.22
C ASN A 93 -3.05 -7.18 24.04
N TYR A 94 -3.84 -6.36 24.73
CA TYR A 94 -3.70 -4.90 24.69
C TYR A 94 -2.34 -4.48 25.27
N LEU A 95 -1.40 -4.12 24.38
CA LEU A 95 0.02 -4.03 24.73
C LEU A 95 0.34 -2.98 25.79
N LEU A 96 -0.47 -1.91 25.90
CA LEU A 96 -0.34 -0.89 26.96
C LEU A 96 -0.57 -1.48 28.36
N VAL A 97 -1.47 -2.46 28.50
CA VAL A 97 -1.74 -3.15 29.77
C VAL A 97 -0.76 -4.30 29.97
N VAL A 98 -0.50 -5.09 28.92
CA VAL A 98 0.43 -6.23 29.00
C VAL A 98 1.80 -5.76 29.47
N GLN A 99 2.32 -4.63 28.97
CA GLN A 99 3.61 -4.10 29.43
C GLN A 99 3.67 -3.80 30.93
N CYS A 100 2.55 -3.46 31.58
CA CYS A 100 2.52 -3.12 33.00
C CYS A 100 2.82 -4.36 33.87
N LEU A 101 2.51 -5.56 33.36
CA LEU A 101 2.75 -6.83 34.05
C LEU A 101 4.25 -7.21 34.12
N PHE A 102 5.09 -6.57 33.31
CA PHE A 102 6.50 -6.91 33.15
C PHE A 102 7.43 -5.77 33.60
N VAL A 103 6.89 -4.67 34.13
CA VAL A 103 7.73 -3.55 34.60
C VAL A 103 8.61 -4.01 35.76
N PRO A 104 9.83 -3.45 35.90
CA PRO A 104 10.69 -3.73 37.04
C PRO A 104 9.98 -3.49 38.38
N ASP A 105 10.39 -4.20 39.43
CA ASP A 105 9.72 -4.21 40.73
C ASP A 105 9.62 -2.82 41.36
N GLU A 106 10.58 -1.92 41.11
CA GLU A 106 10.54 -0.53 41.58
C GLU A 106 9.38 0.30 40.99
N PHE A 107 8.77 -0.18 39.91
CA PHE A 107 7.60 0.42 39.27
C PHE A 107 6.28 -0.31 39.62
N GLN A 108 6.34 -1.39 40.41
CA GLN A 108 5.16 -2.09 40.93
C GLN A 108 4.87 -1.59 42.35
N LEU A 109 3.95 -0.63 42.48
CA LEU A 109 3.68 0.03 43.76
C LEU A 109 2.78 -0.82 44.68
N LYS A 110 1.94 -1.68 44.09
CA LYS A 110 1.18 -2.74 44.77
C LYS A 110 1.01 -3.91 43.81
N ASN A 111 1.20 -5.14 44.26
CA ASN A 111 1.08 -6.34 43.41
C ASN A 111 0.47 -7.52 44.18
N GLU A 112 -0.82 -7.44 44.50
CA GLU A 112 -1.52 -8.48 45.28
C GLU A 112 -1.94 -9.68 44.42
N VAL A 113 -2.35 -9.43 43.16
CA VAL A 113 -2.74 -10.47 42.20
C VAL A 113 -1.67 -10.62 41.13
N ASP A 114 -1.17 -11.84 40.92
CA ASP A 114 -0.18 -12.16 39.90
C ASP A 114 -0.82 -12.25 38.49
N PHE A 115 -1.17 -11.08 37.94
CA PHE A 115 -1.71 -10.97 36.59
C PHE A 115 -0.70 -11.38 35.52
N ARG A 116 0.61 -11.32 35.82
CA ARG A 116 1.67 -11.79 34.91
C ARG A 116 1.53 -13.29 34.67
N LYS A 117 1.37 -14.07 35.74
CA LYS A 117 1.11 -15.51 35.64
C LYS A 117 -0.21 -15.80 34.94
N ILE A 118 -1.29 -15.10 35.30
CA ILE A 118 -2.60 -15.27 34.65
C ILE A 118 -2.49 -15.05 33.13
N TYR A 119 -1.84 -13.96 32.71
CA TYR A 119 -1.62 -13.66 31.30
C TYR A 119 -0.82 -14.76 30.58
N LEU A 120 0.32 -15.17 31.16
CA LEU A 120 1.18 -16.18 30.56
C LEU A 120 0.52 -17.55 30.45
N ASP A 121 -0.32 -17.92 31.42
CA ASP A 121 -0.99 -19.22 31.48
C ASP A 121 -2.25 -19.27 30.60
N LYS A 122 -3.02 -18.18 30.53
CA LYS A 122 -4.34 -18.17 29.85
C LYS A 122 -4.38 -17.43 28.52
N TYR A 123 -3.70 -16.29 28.41
CA TYR A 123 -3.99 -15.29 27.37
C TYR A 123 -2.82 -15.05 26.40
N TYR A 124 -1.64 -15.58 26.70
CA TYR A 124 -0.47 -15.48 25.86
C TYR A 124 -0.69 -16.19 24.52
N ASP A 125 -0.75 -15.41 23.45
CA ASP A 125 -0.91 -15.89 22.08
C ASP A 125 0.03 -15.10 21.16
N LYS A 126 1.01 -15.79 20.58
CA LYS A 126 2.04 -15.17 19.75
C LYS A 126 1.47 -14.42 18.55
N MET A 127 0.41 -14.96 17.93
CA MET A 127 -0.22 -14.35 16.76
C MET A 127 -1.02 -13.11 17.16
N LYS A 128 -1.76 -13.15 18.27
CA LYS A 128 -2.45 -11.98 18.81
C LYS A 128 -1.47 -10.88 19.24
N ILE A 129 -0.36 -11.23 19.88
CA ILE A 129 0.70 -10.28 20.27
C ILE A 129 1.28 -9.57 19.05
N LYS A 130 1.66 -10.34 18.02
CA LYS A 130 2.17 -9.78 16.75
C LYS A 130 1.15 -8.85 16.11
N ARG A 131 -0.09 -9.30 16.02
CA ARG A 131 -1.23 -8.53 15.48
C ARG A 131 -1.44 -7.22 16.23
N ALA A 132 -1.38 -7.24 17.57
CA ALA A 132 -1.48 -6.03 18.40
C ALA A 132 -0.30 -5.06 18.14
N GLY A 133 0.93 -5.58 18.05
CA GLY A 133 2.11 -4.76 17.72
C GLY A 133 2.01 -4.09 16.35
N PHE A 134 1.58 -4.83 15.32
CA PHE A 134 1.38 -4.30 13.97
C PHE A 134 0.26 -3.25 13.95
N TYR A 135 -0.83 -3.49 14.69
CA TYR A 135 -1.94 -2.55 14.79
C TYR A 135 -1.54 -1.23 15.45
N GLU A 136 -0.87 -1.30 16.59
CA GLU A 136 -0.41 -0.10 17.32
C GLU A 136 0.48 0.78 16.43
N MET A 137 1.42 0.15 15.72
CA MET A 137 2.25 0.83 14.75
C MET A 137 1.43 1.44 13.61
N TYR A 138 0.51 0.67 13.01
CA TYR A 138 -0.34 1.16 11.93
C TYR A 138 -1.19 2.37 12.37
N ARG A 139 -1.78 2.32 13.58
CA ARG A 139 -2.56 3.42 14.15
C ARG A 139 -1.70 4.67 14.31
N ASP A 140 -0.54 4.53 14.94
CA ASP A 140 0.36 5.66 15.18
C ASP A 140 0.94 6.23 13.87
N TRP A 141 1.16 5.37 12.86
CA TRP A 141 1.56 5.80 11.52
C TRP A 141 0.48 6.57 10.76
N LYS A 142 -0.79 6.17 10.93
CA LYS A 142 -1.93 6.79 10.24
C LYS A 142 -2.10 8.26 10.62
N LEU A 143 -1.71 8.64 11.83
CA LEU A 143 -1.72 10.04 12.29
C LEU A 143 -0.77 10.93 11.46
N TYR A 144 0.34 10.39 10.98
CA TYR A 144 1.24 11.12 10.07
C TYR A 144 0.62 11.34 8.68
N ARG A 145 -0.10 10.34 8.13
CA ARG A 145 -0.70 10.41 6.79
C ARG A 145 -1.95 11.30 6.71
N ARG A 146 -2.71 11.42 7.80
CA ARG A 146 -3.90 12.29 7.89
C ARG A 146 -3.50 13.75 8.13
N GLN A 147 -2.69 14.31 7.22
CA GLN A 147 -2.07 15.61 7.43
C GLN A 147 -3.07 16.78 7.54
N ASP A 148 -4.31 16.60 7.07
CA ASP A 148 -5.31 17.66 6.95
C ASP A 148 -6.37 17.69 8.09
N ASP A 149 -6.63 16.55 8.76
CA ASP A 149 -7.72 16.41 9.74
C ASP A 149 -7.36 16.83 11.18
N LEU A 150 -6.07 17.03 11.48
CA LEU A 150 -5.62 17.38 12.85
C LEU A 150 -5.89 18.85 13.24
N SER A 151 -6.46 19.64 12.33
CA SER A 151 -6.80 21.05 12.57
C SER A 151 -7.99 21.26 13.50
N HIS A 152 -8.76 20.21 13.80
CA HIS A 152 -10.03 20.32 14.54
C HIS A 152 -9.99 19.83 15.99
N ASP A 153 -8.88 19.25 16.46
CA ASP A 153 -8.79 18.81 17.85
C ASP A 153 -8.13 19.90 18.71
N SER A 154 -8.97 20.80 19.24
CA SER A 154 -8.57 21.91 20.10
C SER A 154 -7.87 21.47 21.40
N THR A 155 -7.91 20.18 21.74
CA THR A 155 -7.24 19.62 22.93
C THR A 155 -5.76 19.26 22.69
N LEU A 156 -5.30 19.18 21.42
CA LEU A 156 -3.90 18.90 21.07
C LEU A 156 -2.95 20.06 21.42
N ASN A 157 -3.45 21.29 21.52
CA ASN A 157 -2.64 22.51 21.61
C ASN A 157 -1.98 22.75 22.98
N GLU A 158 -2.40 22.10 24.07
CA GLU A 158 -1.87 22.41 25.40
C GLU A 158 -0.69 21.53 25.84
N ARG A 159 -0.61 20.26 25.39
CA ARG A 159 0.43 19.31 25.85
C ARG A 159 1.66 19.22 24.94
N TYR A 160 1.54 19.55 23.66
CA TYR A 160 2.62 19.41 22.69
C TYR A 160 3.17 20.76 22.29
N LEU A 161 4.49 20.95 22.47
CA LEU A 161 5.19 22.17 22.06
C LEU A 161 5.08 22.42 20.55
N SER A 162 4.93 21.36 19.75
CA SER A 162 4.69 21.42 18.32
C SER A 162 4.00 20.15 17.79
N ARG A 163 3.33 20.27 16.63
CA ARG A 163 2.82 19.12 15.83
C ARG A 163 3.91 18.08 15.53
N ARG A 164 5.17 18.53 15.39
CA ARG A 164 6.31 17.66 15.10
C ARG A 164 6.61 16.75 16.29
N ASP A 165 6.60 17.30 17.51
CA ASP A 165 6.82 16.52 18.73
C ASP A 165 5.70 15.50 18.95
N TYR A 166 4.46 15.85 18.59
CA TYR A 166 3.33 14.93 18.62
C TYR A 166 3.54 13.72 17.71
N ILE A 167 3.84 13.96 16.43
CA ILE A 167 4.09 12.89 15.44
C ILE A 167 5.29 12.03 15.87
N LEU A 168 6.37 12.66 16.34
CA LEU A 168 7.57 11.98 16.79
C LEU A 168 7.29 11.04 17.98
N LYS A 169 6.45 11.47 18.93
CA LYS A 169 6.03 10.64 20.06
C LYS A 169 5.21 9.43 19.59
N HIS A 170 4.33 9.60 18.61
CA HIS A 170 3.55 8.49 18.04
C HIS A 170 4.42 7.51 17.26
N PHE A 171 5.37 7.98 16.45
CA PHE A 171 6.38 7.09 15.83
C PHE A 171 7.15 6.27 16.85
N PHE A 172 7.58 6.90 17.95
CA PHE A 172 8.24 6.19 19.04
C PHE A 172 7.34 5.14 19.69
N HIS A 173 6.08 5.47 19.97
CA HIS A 173 5.12 4.54 20.56
C HIS A 173 4.89 3.32 19.66
N GLY A 174 4.65 3.52 18.37
CA GLY A 174 4.45 2.43 17.42
C GLY A 174 5.64 1.48 17.35
N LEU A 175 6.86 2.02 17.24
CA LEU A 175 8.08 1.21 17.23
C LEU A 175 8.31 0.48 18.56
N ARG A 176 7.99 1.12 19.69
CA ARG A 176 8.07 0.49 21.02
C ARG A 176 7.15 -0.72 21.13
N TYR A 177 5.92 -0.62 20.62
CA TYR A 177 4.99 -1.76 20.67
C TYR A 177 5.43 -2.93 19.78
N LEU A 178 6.05 -2.64 18.64
CA LEU A 178 6.70 -3.69 17.83
C LEU A 178 7.85 -4.36 18.58
N ASP A 179 8.69 -3.60 19.27
CA ASP A 179 9.78 -4.14 20.08
C ASP A 179 9.26 -4.97 21.27
N PHE A 180 8.24 -4.50 21.98
CA PHE A 180 7.61 -5.28 23.06
C PHE A 180 6.98 -6.57 22.55
N ALA A 181 6.35 -6.55 21.38
CA ALA A 181 5.86 -7.77 20.74
C ALA A 181 7.01 -8.75 20.44
N ASP A 182 8.15 -8.27 19.90
CA ASP A 182 9.34 -9.09 19.64
C ASP A 182 9.89 -9.72 20.94
N GLN A 183 10.05 -8.91 21.99
CA GLN A 183 10.52 -9.39 23.29
C GLN A 183 9.56 -10.42 23.91
N LEU A 184 8.25 -10.16 23.91
CA LEU A 184 7.22 -11.07 24.46
C LEU A 184 7.18 -12.40 23.70
N ILE A 185 7.26 -12.37 22.37
CA ILE A 185 7.22 -13.59 21.54
C ILE A 185 8.49 -14.43 21.74
N ARG A 186 9.66 -13.80 21.82
CA ARG A 186 10.94 -14.50 22.00
C ARG A 186 11.14 -15.03 23.42
N THR A 187 10.81 -14.23 24.41
CA THR A 187 11.24 -14.46 25.81
C THR A 187 10.10 -14.66 26.80
N ARG A 188 8.84 -14.47 26.37
CA ARG A 188 7.66 -14.42 27.25
C ARG A 188 7.78 -13.35 28.33
N SER A 189 8.56 -12.30 28.08
CA SER A 189 8.75 -11.16 28.97
C SER A 189 9.08 -9.89 28.18
N ILE A 190 8.88 -8.73 28.81
CA ILE A 190 9.51 -7.47 28.41
C ILE A 190 10.56 -7.20 29.47
N TYR A 191 11.82 -7.05 29.06
CA TYR A 191 12.95 -6.91 30.00
C TYR A 191 13.79 -5.67 29.70
N ASP A 192 13.77 -5.17 28.46
CA ASP A 192 14.45 -3.94 28.09
C ASP A 192 13.45 -2.90 27.58
N TYR A 193 13.01 -2.03 28.49
CA TYR A 193 12.12 -0.91 28.19
C TYR A 193 12.82 0.27 27.48
N ARG A 194 14.15 0.22 27.35
CA ARG A 194 14.99 1.29 26.79
C ARG A 194 15.57 0.94 25.42
N ARG A 195 15.38 -0.28 24.92
CA ARG A 195 15.94 -0.77 23.64
C ARG A 195 15.65 0.16 22.47
N VAL A 196 14.45 0.73 22.40
CA VAL A 196 14.02 1.66 21.36
C VAL A 196 14.32 3.14 21.67
N THR A 197 14.83 3.47 22.86
CA THR A 197 15.12 4.86 23.26
C THR A 197 16.22 5.48 22.39
N ASN A 198 17.22 4.70 21.97
CA ASN A 198 18.23 5.17 21.01
C ASN A 198 17.63 5.54 19.65
N ILE A 199 16.59 4.81 19.20
CA ILE A 199 15.88 5.15 17.96
C ILE A 199 15.16 6.50 18.13
N PHE A 200 14.57 6.76 19.30
CA PHE A 200 13.97 8.07 19.60
C PHE A 200 14.97 9.22 19.56
N HIS A 201 16.18 9.02 20.09
CA HIS A 201 17.25 10.01 20.01
C HIS A 201 17.67 10.27 18.56
N GLN A 202 17.86 9.22 17.75
CA GLN A 202 18.17 9.35 16.33
C GLN A 202 17.07 10.10 15.56
N MET A 203 15.80 9.83 15.85
CA MET A 203 14.68 10.57 15.23
C MET A 203 14.74 12.07 15.58
N LYS A 204 15.11 12.42 16.83
CA LYS A 204 15.30 13.82 17.25
C LYS A 204 16.48 14.49 16.54
N GLU A 205 17.60 13.77 16.39
CA GLU A 205 18.78 14.26 15.68
C GLU A 205 18.48 14.50 14.19
N ILE A 206 17.80 13.56 13.54
CA ILE A 206 17.34 13.71 12.15
C ILE A 206 16.44 14.95 12.04
N LEU A 207 15.47 15.11 12.94
CA LEU A 207 14.56 16.26 12.92
C LEU A 207 15.28 17.59 13.11
N ALA A 208 16.31 17.63 13.98
CA ALA A 208 17.13 18.81 14.21
C ALA A 208 17.97 19.18 12.97
N ASN A 209 18.42 18.19 12.18
CA ASN A 209 19.29 18.40 11.02
C ASN A 209 18.54 18.60 9.69
N SER A 210 17.42 17.89 9.46
CA SER A 210 16.68 17.95 8.19
C SER A 210 15.59 19.03 8.17
N THR A 211 15.15 19.49 9.34
CA THR A 211 13.96 20.35 9.55
C THR A 211 12.63 19.83 8.98
N ASN A 212 12.63 18.68 8.29
CA ASN A 212 11.48 18.07 7.62
C ASN A 212 11.14 16.70 8.26
N LEU A 213 9.85 16.50 8.54
CA LEU A 213 9.30 15.26 9.08
C LEU A 213 9.43 14.08 8.12
N GLU A 214 9.56 14.31 6.81
CA GLU A 214 9.68 13.24 5.82
C GLU A 214 10.93 12.38 6.04
N SER A 215 12.08 12.98 6.41
CA SER A 215 13.29 12.21 6.71
C SER A 215 13.11 11.35 7.97
N VAL A 216 12.40 11.87 8.98
CA VAL A 216 12.07 11.12 10.19
C VAL A 216 11.11 9.98 9.86
N ALA A 217 10.11 10.25 9.01
CA ALA A 217 9.18 9.23 8.54
C ALA A 217 9.92 8.14 7.78
N ALA A 218 10.75 8.46 6.78
CA ALA A 218 11.52 7.45 6.04
C ALA A 218 12.40 6.58 6.96
N PHE A 219 13.09 7.20 7.92
CA PHE A 219 13.87 6.48 8.92
C PHE A 219 13.00 5.57 9.81
N THR A 220 11.86 6.07 10.27
CA THR A 220 10.93 5.29 11.10
C THR A 220 10.31 4.15 10.31
N ASP A 221 10.04 4.34 9.02
CA ASP A 221 9.51 3.30 8.11
C ASP A 221 10.52 2.17 7.92
N SER A 222 11.80 2.51 7.73
CA SER A 222 12.90 1.54 7.70
C SER A 222 12.97 0.72 9.00
N LYS A 223 12.90 1.39 10.16
CA LYS A 223 12.89 0.69 11.46
C LYS A 223 11.64 -0.15 11.66
N ARG A 224 10.48 0.33 11.20
CA ARG A 224 9.24 -0.43 11.21
C ARG A 224 9.41 -1.75 10.46
N MET A 225 9.90 -1.69 9.23
CA MET A 225 10.12 -2.88 8.38
C MET A 225 11.09 -3.86 9.04
N GLU A 226 12.16 -3.37 9.67
CA GLU A 226 13.13 -4.20 10.41
C GLU A 226 12.44 -4.99 11.55
N PHE A 227 11.60 -4.34 12.36
CA PHE A 227 10.85 -5.01 13.42
C PHE A 227 9.77 -5.97 12.88
N GLN A 228 9.04 -5.55 11.84
CA GLN A 228 8.00 -6.39 11.24
C GLN A 228 8.58 -7.66 10.65
N SER A 229 9.72 -7.57 9.95
CA SER A 229 10.45 -8.71 9.41
C SER A 229 10.89 -9.69 10.51
N ARG A 230 11.45 -9.20 11.62
CA ARG A 230 11.78 -10.06 12.77
C ARG A 230 10.55 -10.77 13.36
N LEU A 231 9.42 -10.08 13.42
CA LEU A 231 8.15 -10.66 13.90
C LEU A 231 7.57 -11.68 12.91
N ASP A 232 7.74 -11.44 11.60
CA ASP A 232 7.40 -12.40 10.54
C ASP A 232 8.25 -13.67 10.63
N GLU A 233 9.54 -13.56 10.95
CA GLU A 233 10.40 -14.74 11.18
C GLU A 233 9.96 -15.55 12.40
N LEU A 234 9.53 -14.89 13.48
CA LEU A 234 9.11 -15.54 14.73
C LEU A 234 7.74 -16.19 14.64
N VAL A 235 6.80 -15.49 13.99
CA VAL A 235 5.41 -15.92 13.82
C VAL A 235 5.04 -15.66 12.37
N PRO A 236 5.35 -16.59 11.46
CA PRO A 236 5.05 -16.41 10.04
C PRO A 236 3.56 -16.13 9.80
N THR A 237 3.28 -15.03 9.10
CA THR A 237 1.95 -14.63 8.64
C THR A 237 1.85 -14.73 7.13
N ASN A 238 0.64 -14.72 6.57
CA ASN A 238 0.38 -15.01 5.15
C ASN A 238 0.81 -16.43 4.75
N ASN A 239 0.84 -17.32 5.74
CA ASN A 239 1.10 -18.73 5.52
C ASN A 239 -0.16 -19.40 5.01
N ILE A 240 -0.28 -19.44 3.69
CA ILE A 240 -1.35 -20.19 3.04
C ILE A 240 -0.96 -21.66 3.00
N LYS A 241 -1.82 -22.56 3.47
CA LYS A 241 -1.62 -24.01 3.41
C LYS A 241 -2.66 -24.65 2.49
N GLY A 242 -2.20 -25.48 1.55
CA GLY A 242 -3.07 -26.26 0.65
C GLY A 242 -2.56 -26.29 -0.77
N SER A 243 -3.50 -26.27 -1.72
CA SER A 243 -3.22 -26.42 -3.14
C SER A 243 -2.91 -25.10 -3.82
N PHE A 244 -1.92 -25.11 -4.71
CA PHE A 244 -1.46 -23.98 -5.52
C PHE A 244 -1.45 -24.36 -6.99
N GLU A 245 -2.02 -23.51 -7.83
CA GLU A 245 -1.89 -23.55 -9.27
C GLU A 245 -0.79 -22.58 -9.70
N VAL A 246 0.10 -23.08 -10.55
CA VAL A 246 1.21 -22.32 -11.10
C VAL A 246 0.98 -22.18 -12.59
N SER A 247 1.03 -20.95 -13.08
CA SER A 247 1.06 -20.62 -14.50
C SER A 247 2.38 -19.95 -14.84
N VAL A 248 3.09 -20.46 -15.84
CA VAL A 248 4.35 -19.85 -16.31
C VAL A 248 4.20 -19.49 -17.77
N THR A 249 4.44 -18.22 -18.11
CA THR A 249 4.45 -17.71 -19.48
C THR A 249 5.88 -17.65 -20.00
N PHE A 250 6.08 -18.02 -21.27
CA PHE A 250 7.38 -18.01 -21.92
C PHE A 250 7.39 -17.08 -23.14
N ASN A 251 8.50 -16.38 -23.33
CA ASN A 251 8.77 -15.63 -24.54
C ASN A 251 9.68 -16.43 -25.48
N CYS A 252 9.13 -17.41 -26.21
CA CYS A 252 9.94 -18.32 -27.02
C CYS A 252 9.23 -18.91 -28.24
N TYR A 253 8.67 -18.08 -29.13
CA TYR A 253 8.03 -18.57 -30.37
C TYR A 253 8.92 -19.50 -31.20
N GLU A 254 10.25 -19.31 -31.17
CA GLU A 254 11.21 -20.12 -31.92
C GLU A 254 11.58 -21.45 -31.24
N ASN A 255 11.18 -21.68 -29.98
CA ASN A 255 11.59 -22.83 -29.18
C ASN A 255 10.41 -23.66 -28.64
N ILE A 256 9.24 -23.57 -29.29
CA ILE A 256 8.01 -24.27 -28.90
C ILE A 256 8.21 -25.79 -28.84
N GLU A 257 8.92 -26.37 -29.81
CA GLU A 257 9.13 -27.83 -29.85
C GLU A 257 10.03 -28.30 -28.71
N ASN A 258 11.02 -27.51 -28.29
CA ASN A 258 11.81 -27.81 -27.11
C ASN A 258 10.97 -27.72 -25.83
N LEU A 259 10.12 -26.68 -25.72
CA LEU A 259 9.22 -26.52 -24.58
C LEU A 259 8.22 -27.67 -24.47
N LYS A 260 7.62 -28.10 -25.59
CA LYS A 260 6.77 -29.30 -25.65
C LYS A 260 7.51 -30.53 -25.18
N LYS A 261 8.71 -30.77 -25.71
CA LYS A 261 9.53 -31.92 -25.34
C LYS A 261 9.83 -31.94 -23.83
N ILE A 262 10.22 -30.80 -23.25
CA ILE A 262 10.47 -30.69 -21.79
C ILE A 262 9.20 -31.01 -20.99
N CYS A 263 8.02 -30.56 -21.44
CA CYS A 263 6.75 -30.86 -20.80
C CYS A 263 6.32 -32.33 -20.97
N ASP A 264 6.51 -32.92 -22.15
CA ASP A 264 6.19 -34.34 -22.41
C ASP A 264 7.09 -35.28 -21.60
N GLU A 265 8.35 -34.91 -21.39
CA GLU A 265 9.28 -35.61 -20.51
C GLU A 265 8.95 -35.41 -19.02
N ASN A 266 8.16 -34.37 -18.68
CA ASN A 266 7.82 -33.99 -17.32
C ASN A 266 6.30 -33.94 -17.10
N ASN A 267 5.73 -35.10 -16.74
CA ASN A 267 4.29 -35.31 -16.49
C ASN A 267 3.62 -34.32 -15.52
N ARG A 268 4.37 -33.49 -14.79
CA ARG A 268 3.82 -32.46 -13.91
C ARG A 268 3.29 -31.24 -14.68
N PHE A 269 3.92 -30.89 -15.81
CA PHE A 269 3.60 -29.64 -16.52
C PHE A 269 2.66 -29.91 -17.69
N LYS A 270 1.55 -29.18 -17.74
CA LYS A 270 0.60 -29.21 -18.87
C LYS A 270 0.87 -28.00 -19.75
N PHE A 271 1.25 -28.23 -21.01
CA PHE A 271 1.55 -27.14 -21.95
C PHE A 271 0.32 -26.71 -22.75
N HIS A 272 0.05 -25.40 -22.75
CA HIS A 272 -1.04 -24.75 -23.48
C HIS A 272 -0.46 -23.96 -24.64
N VAL A 273 -0.31 -24.63 -25.80
CA VAL A 273 0.40 -24.12 -26.98
C VAL A 273 -0.11 -22.74 -27.43
N GLU A 274 -1.43 -22.55 -27.43
CA GLU A 274 -2.07 -21.30 -27.92
C GLU A 274 -1.67 -20.06 -27.13
N GLN A 275 -1.25 -20.25 -25.88
CA GLN A 275 -0.96 -19.15 -24.95
C GLN A 275 0.51 -19.06 -24.56
N MET A 276 1.34 -20.01 -25.00
CA MET A 276 2.73 -20.13 -24.54
C MET A 276 2.83 -20.21 -23.01
N ILE A 277 1.89 -20.92 -22.39
CA ILE A 277 1.77 -21.08 -20.95
C ILE A 277 1.89 -22.55 -20.58
N ILE A 278 2.59 -22.86 -19.50
CA ILE A 278 2.44 -24.15 -18.80
C ILE A 278 1.62 -23.94 -17.53
N SER A 279 0.86 -24.97 -17.15
CA SER A 279 0.24 -25.05 -15.83
C SER A 279 0.70 -26.28 -15.05
N ALA A 280 0.79 -26.13 -13.73
CA ALA A 280 1.09 -27.22 -12.81
C ALA A 280 0.41 -26.99 -11.44
N GLU A 281 0.17 -28.08 -10.72
CA GLU A 281 -0.45 -28.06 -9.39
C GLU A 281 0.57 -28.51 -8.33
N TYR A 282 0.54 -27.84 -7.18
CA TYR A 282 1.44 -28.07 -6.06
C TYR A 282 0.64 -28.11 -4.75
N GLU A 283 1.06 -28.97 -3.84
CA GLU A 283 0.59 -28.97 -2.45
C GLU A 283 1.71 -28.45 -1.56
N GLY A 284 1.39 -27.57 -0.62
CA GLY A 284 2.38 -27.08 0.32
C GLY A 284 1.94 -25.91 1.17
N GLN A 285 2.93 -25.11 1.58
CA GLN A 285 2.73 -23.96 2.45
C GLN A 285 3.52 -22.75 1.95
N CYS A 286 2.83 -21.62 1.75
CA CYS A 286 3.43 -20.31 1.51
C CYS A 286 4.11 -19.79 2.80
N PRO A 287 5.26 -19.07 2.71
CA PRO A 287 5.98 -18.70 1.49
C PRO A 287 6.96 -19.76 0.97
N PHE A 288 7.24 -20.83 1.73
CA PHE A 288 8.24 -21.84 1.36
C PHE A 288 7.96 -22.50 -0.01
N ILE A 289 6.69 -22.80 -0.31
CA ILE A 289 6.28 -23.42 -1.57
C ILE A 289 6.62 -22.54 -2.78
N ILE A 290 6.61 -21.20 -2.64
CA ILE A 290 6.97 -20.28 -3.71
C ILE A 290 8.43 -20.51 -4.13
N GLN A 291 9.36 -20.52 -3.17
CA GLN A 291 10.78 -20.73 -3.44
C GLN A 291 11.05 -22.10 -4.07
N GLN A 292 10.33 -23.13 -3.60
CA GLN A 292 10.42 -24.47 -4.16
C GLN A 292 9.94 -24.51 -5.61
N ILE A 293 8.79 -23.89 -5.90
CA ILE A 293 8.20 -23.79 -7.25
C ILE A 293 9.15 -23.03 -8.17
N GLU A 294 9.63 -21.86 -7.76
CA GLU A 294 10.55 -21.05 -8.57
C GLU A 294 11.82 -21.81 -8.92
N ARG A 295 12.48 -22.42 -7.93
CA ARG A 295 13.68 -23.23 -8.17
C ARG A 295 13.40 -24.34 -9.17
N GLN A 296 12.30 -25.07 -9.00
CA GLN A 296 11.93 -26.14 -9.94
C GLN A 296 11.69 -25.60 -11.37
N ILE A 297 11.02 -24.45 -11.51
CA ILE A 297 10.78 -23.83 -12.82
C ILE A 297 12.12 -23.46 -13.48
N TYR A 298 13.00 -22.73 -12.79
CA TYR A 298 14.26 -22.29 -13.38
C TYR A 298 15.23 -23.45 -13.66
N GLU A 299 15.21 -24.52 -12.87
CA GLU A 299 15.99 -25.73 -13.14
C GLU A 299 15.45 -26.49 -14.35
N THR A 300 14.12 -26.66 -14.44
CA THR A 300 13.47 -27.42 -15.53
C THR A 300 13.54 -26.67 -16.86
N PHE A 301 13.33 -25.36 -16.85
CA PHE A 301 13.24 -24.52 -18.03
C PHE A 301 14.46 -23.62 -18.21
N ARG A 302 15.63 -24.04 -17.74
CA ARG A 302 16.89 -23.25 -17.78
C ARG A 302 17.29 -22.76 -19.19
N GLU A 303 16.86 -23.49 -20.22
CA GLU A 303 17.15 -23.23 -21.64
C GLU A 303 16.05 -22.41 -22.34
N VAL A 304 15.01 -22.00 -21.61
CA VAL A 304 13.86 -21.26 -22.13
C VAL A 304 13.68 -19.97 -21.33
N ASN A 305 13.40 -18.86 -22.00
CA ASN A 305 13.18 -17.59 -21.33
C ASN A 305 11.82 -17.57 -20.62
N VAL A 306 11.84 -17.68 -19.29
CA VAL A 306 10.65 -17.54 -18.43
C VAL A 306 10.32 -16.06 -18.32
N GLU A 307 9.18 -15.65 -18.87
CA GLU A 307 8.73 -14.26 -18.89
C GLU A 307 7.95 -13.89 -17.63
N HIS A 308 7.09 -14.80 -17.17
CA HIS A 308 6.17 -14.51 -16.07
C HIS A 308 5.86 -15.78 -15.27
N ILE A 309 5.88 -15.69 -13.94
CA ILE A 309 5.45 -16.75 -13.04
C ILE A 309 4.30 -16.23 -12.19
N LYS A 310 3.16 -16.91 -12.26
CA LYS A 310 1.99 -16.64 -11.43
C LYS A 310 1.66 -17.87 -10.58
N ILE A 311 1.50 -17.68 -9.27
CA ILE A 311 1.11 -18.72 -8.32
C ILE A 311 -0.16 -18.27 -7.62
N GLU A 312 -1.21 -19.07 -7.75
CA GLU A 312 -2.51 -18.83 -7.16
C GLU A 312 -2.88 -19.99 -6.22
N SER A 313 -3.41 -19.69 -5.05
CA SER A 313 -3.96 -20.70 -4.11
C SER A 313 -5.46 -20.83 -4.28
N LEU A 314 -6.03 -21.99 -3.94
CA LEU A 314 -7.49 -22.11 -3.81
C LEU A 314 -8.03 -21.21 -2.69
N ILE A 315 -9.22 -20.62 -2.87
CA ILE A 315 -9.87 -19.80 -1.82
C ILE A 315 -10.25 -20.64 -0.58
N THR A 316 -10.35 -21.96 -0.74
CA THR A 316 -10.61 -22.89 0.36
C THR A 316 -9.40 -23.14 1.25
N ASN A 317 -8.20 -22.67 0.86
CA ASN A 317 -6.99 -22.87 1.65
C ASN A 317 -7.03 -22.05 2.95
N ASP A 318 -6.34 -22.57 3.97
CA ASP A 318 -6.19 -21.90 5.24
C ASP A 318 -5.15 -20.78 5.14
N GLY A 319 -5.32 -19.69 5.91
CA GLY A 319 -4.35 -18.61 6.02
C GLY A 319 -4.55 -17.42 5.07
N LEU A 320 -5.69 -17.37 4.38
CA LEU A 320 -6.11 -16.23 3.55
C LEU A 320 -6.55 -15.04 4.42
N PRO A 321 -6.53 -13.79 3.89
CA PRO A 321 -6.99 -12.64 4.64
C PRO A 321 -8.48 -12.74 4.97
N ASP A 322 -8.82 -12.90 6.25
CA ASP A 322 -10.21 -13.06 6.71
C ASP A 322 -10.90 -11.77 7.14
N THR A 323 -10.13 -10.74 7.47
CA THR A 323 -10.66 -9.45 7.94
C THR A 323 -9.99 -8.29 7.24
N SER A 324 -10.69 -7.15 7.16
CA SER A 324 -10.14 -5.90 6.58
C SER A 324 -8.87 -5.44 7.26
N ILE A 325 -8.72 -5.76 8.55
CA ILE A 325 -7.56 -5.39 9.33
C ILE A 325 -6.39 -6.35 9.12
N ASP A 326 -6.63 -7.67 9.02
CA ASP A 326 -5.58 -8.61 8.64
C ASP A 326 -4.97 -8.27 7.29
N THR A 327 -5.82 -7.90 6.31
CA THR A 327 -5.38 -7.34 5.03
C THR A 327 -4.42 -6.16 5.22
N LYS A 328 -4.77 -5.18 6.06
CA LYS A 328 -3.95 -3.98 6.27
C LYS A 328 -2.66 -4.24 7.04
N LEU A 329 -2.67 -5.19 7.97
CA LEU A 329 -1.54 -5.44 8.87
C LEU A 329 -0.54 -6.42 8.28
N PHE A 330 -1.01 -7.46 7.59
CA PHE A 330 -0.16 -8.56 7.13
C PHE A 330 0.04 -8.57 5.61
N TRP A 331 -0.88 -8.03 4.82
CA TRP A 331 -0.82 -8.09 3.35
C TRP A 331 -0.45 -6.72 2.76
N ASN A 332 0.86 -6.46 2.68
CA ASN A 332 1.42 -5.20 2.17
C ASN A 332 1.57 -5.14 0.64
N ARG A 333 1.42 -6.27 -0.05
CA ARG A 333 1.47 -6.35 -1.51
C ARG A 333 0.06 -6.37 -2.10
N PRO A 334 -0.15 -5.82 -3.31
CA PRO A 334 -1.40 -5.99 -4.02
C PRO A 334 -1.71 -7.47 -4.18
N PHE A 335 -2.95 -7.87 -3.87
CA PHE A 335 -3.43 -9.23 -4.10
C PHE A 335 -4.85 -9.19 -4.64
N HIS A 336 -5.30 -10.30 -5.21
CA HIS A 336 -6.66 -10.41 -5.72
C HIS A 336 -7.24 -11.81 -5.56
N PHE A 337 -8.56 -11.86 -5.45
CA PHE A 337 -9.35 -13.07 -5.61
C PHE A 337 -9.80 -13.17 -7.06
N THR A 338 -9.58 -14.32 -7.67
CA THR A 338 -9.96 -14.61 -9.06
C THR A 338 -11.15 -15.58 -9.08
N PHE A 339 -12.23 -15.19 -9.75
CA PHE A 339 -13.42 -16.02 -9.96
C PHE A 339 -13.59 -16.30 -11.45
N TYR A 340 -13.75 -17.56 -11.80
CA TYR A 340 -13.91 -18.03 -13.18
C TYR A 340 -15.35 -18.47 -13.41
N TYR A 341 -15.98 -17.96 -14.46
CA TYR A 341 -17.36 -18.28 -14.81
C TYR A 341 -17.46 -18.82 -16.23
N GLN A 342 -18.22 -19.90 -16.40
CA GLN A 342 -18.66 -20.39 -17.69
C GLN A 342 -19.90 -19.62 -18.14
N ILE A 343 -19.89 -19.15 -19.39
CA ILE A 343 -21.04 -18.47 -20.00
C ILE A 343 -21.31 -19.08 -21.37
N PRO A 344 -22.55 -19.54 -21.67
CA PRO A 344 -22.90 -20.00 -23.00
C PRO A 344 -22.74 -18.90 -24.06
N PHE A 345 -22.10 -19.21 -25.19
CA PHE A 345 -21.78 -18.26 -26.25
C PHE A 345 -23.03 -17.54 -26.81
N ASP A 346 -24.14 -18.25 -26.93
CA ASP A 346 -25.41 -17.74 -27.43
C ASP A 346 -26.08 -16.73 -26.48
N LYS A 347 -25.67 -16.71 -25.20
CA LYS A 347 -26.26 -15.88 -24.16
C LYS A 347 -25.56 -14.54 -23.96
N ASP A 348 -24.27 -14.44 -24.23
CA ASP A 348 -23.52 -13.17 -24.08
C ASP A 348 -22.41 -13.01 -25.11
N ARG A 349 -22.78 -13.04 -26.40
CA ARG A 349 -21.87 -12.98 -27.56
C ARG A 349 -20.91 -11.77 -27.60
N LYS A 350 -21.15 -10.72 -26.79
CA LYS A 350 -20.32 -9.50 -26.73
C LYS A 350 -19.83 -9.16 -25.31
N GLY A 351 -20.01 -10.05 -24.33
CA GLY A 351 -19.66 -9.78 -22.92
C GLY A 351 -20.43 -8.62 -22.28
N MET A 352 -21.51 -8.16 -22.90
CA MET A 352 -22.25 -6.96 -22.47
C MET A 352 -23.02 -7.22 -21.18
N LEU A 353 -23.58 -8.42 -21.02
CA LEU A 353 -24.36 -8.77 -19.83
C LEU A 353 -23.44 -8.98 -18.62
N MET A 354 -22.28 -9.63 -18.82
CA MET A 354 -21.28 -9.75 -17.76
C MET A 354 -20.71 -8.39 -17.34
N THR A 355 -20.38 -7.53 -18.30
CA THR A 355 -19.94 -6.15 -18.03
C THR A 355 -20.99 -5.38 -17.22
N LYS A 356 -22.27 -5.51 -17.57
CA LYS A 356 -23.36 -4.89 -16.82
C LYS A 356 -23.47 -5.42 -15.39
N ALA A 357 -23.37 -6.73 -15.18
CA ALA A 357 -23.41 -7.34 -13.84
C ALA A 357 -22.25 -6.86 -12.95
N VAL A 358 -21.04 -6.79 -13.52
CA VAL A 358 -19.84 -6.27 -12.84
C VAL A 358 -20.01 -4.79 -12.47
N ASN A 359 -20.51 -3.96 -13.39
CA ASN A 359 -20.72 -2.53 -13.14
C ASN A 359 -21.80 -2.27 -12.06
N ILE A 360 -22.87 -3.07 -12.04
CA ILE A 360 -23.90 -3.01 -10.98
C ILE A 360 -23.27 -3.35 -9.63
N CYS A 361 -22.47 -4.41 -9.56
CA CYS A 361 -21.80 -4.79 -8.31
C CYS A 361 -20.79 -3.73 -7.86
N ARG A 362 -20.02 -3.17 -8.79
CA ARG A 362 -19.10 -2.06 -8.50
C ARG A 362 -19.82 -0.90 -7.83
N SER A 363 -20.96 -0.48 -8.39
CA SER A 363 -21.78 0.59 -7.82
C SER A 363 -22.40 0.22 -6.46
N LYS A 364 -22.88 -1.01 -6.30
CA LYS A 364 -23.57 -1.48 -5.09
C LYS A 364 -22.63 -1.65 -3.90
N PHE A 365 -21.40 -2.07 -4.15
CA PHE A 365 -20.39 -2.29 -3.12
C PHE A 365 -19.44 -1.09 -2.93
N GLU A 366 -19.74 0.04 -3.60
CA GLU A 366 -18.94 1.28 -3.52
C GLU A 366 -17.45 1.04 -3.82
N LEU A 367 -17.17 0.14 -4.78
CA LEU A 367 -15.80 -0.24 -5.14
C LEU A 367 -15.18 0.81 -6.06
N ASN A 368 -13.89 1.09 -5.89
CA ASN A 368 -13.17 1.90 -6.87
C ASN A 368 -13.09 1.15 -8.20
N PRO A 369 -12.98 1.85 -9.34
CA PRO A 369 -12.84 1.21 -10.65
C PRO A 369 -11.70 0.18 -10.73
N ASN A 370 -10.63 0.38 -9.95
CA ASN A 370 -9.45 -0.48 -9.91
C ASN A 370 -9.59 -1.68 -8.95
N ASP A 371 -10.62 -1.71 -8.10
CA ASP A 371 -10.80 -2.77 -7.10
C ASP A 371 -11.52 -4.00 -7.68
N LEU A 372 -12.16 -3.84 -8.84
CA LEU A 372 -12.90 -4.90 -9.53
C LEU A 372 -12.61 -4.85 -11.02
N ASP A 373 -11.88 -5.85 -11.50
CA ASP A 373 -11.53 -6.00 -12.91
C ASP A 373 -12.24 -7.19 -13.53
N LEU A 374 -12.69 -7.02 -14.77
CA LEU A 374 -13.28 -8.07 -15.59
C LEU A 374 -12.33 -8.33 -16.76
N LEU A 375 -11.63 -9.45 -16.67
CA LEU A 375 -10.78 -9.93 -17.74
C LEU A 375 -11.59 -10.91 -18.59
N GLU A 376 -11.87 -10.52 -19.82
CA GLU A 376 -12.45 -11.42 -20.80
C GLU A 376 -11.37 -12.40 -21.27
N LYS A 377 -11.44 -13.67 -20.85
CA LYS A 377 -10.64 -14.74 -21.44
C LYS A 377 -11.52 -15.51 -22.44
N GLN A 378 -11.30 -15.28 -23.72
CA GLN A 378 -12.01 -16.04 -24.76
C GLN A 378 -11.39 -17.43 -24.93
N TRP A 379 -11.67 -18.33 -23.99
CA TRP A 379 -11.44 -19.76 -24.19
C TRP A 379 -12.76 -20.36 -24.65
N ASN A 380 -12.79 -20.92 -25.86
CA ASN A 380 -13.96 -21.62 -26.37
C ASN A 380 -13.90 -23.06 -25.86
N ILE A 381 -14.70 -23.37 -24.83
CA ILE A 381 -14.89 -24.75 -24.42
C ILE A 381 -16.07 -25.30 -25.22
N ILE A 382 -15.81 -26.33 -26.03
CA ILE A 382 -16.84 -27.08 -26.75
C ILE A 382 -17.16 -28.33 -25.94
N THR A 383 -18.35 -28.37 -25.35
CA THR A 383 -18.89 -29.56 -24.67
C THR A 383 -20.28 -29.83 -25.21
N ASP A 384 -20.56 -31.05 -25.64
CA ASP A 384 -21.90 -31.50 -26.06
C ASP A 384 -22.60 -30.53 -27.03
N ASP A 385 -21.93 -30.17 -28.13
CA ASP A 385 -22.38 -29.22 -29.17
C ASP A 385 -22.66 -27.78 -28.71
N LYS A 386 -22.26 -27.41 -27.48
CA LYS A 386 -22.38 -26.05 -26.96
C LYS A 386 -21.00 -25.41 -26.79
N THR A 387 -20.90 -24.16 -27.25
CA THR A 387 -19.71 -23.33 -27.06
C THR A 387 -19.89 -22.44 -25.84
N TYR A 388 -18.88 -22.40 -24.98
CA TYR A 388 -18.85 -21.55 -23.80
C TYR A 388 -17.63 -20.64 -23.79
N TYR A 389 -17.77 -19.48 -23.17
CA TYR A 389 -16.69 -18.56 -22.80
C TYR A 389 -16.35 -18.69 -21.31
N VAL A 390 -15.09 -18.42 -20.97
CA VAL A 390 -14.62 -18.34 -19.59
C VAL A 390 -14.37 -16.88 -19.21
N ASN A 391 -15.27 -16.28 -18.45
CA ASN A 391 -15.04 -14.93 -17.92
C ASN A 391 -14.27 -15.00 -16.60
N VAL A 392 -13.34 -14.06 -16.40
CA VAL A 392 -12.52 -14.00 -15.20
C VAL A 392 -12.75 -12.66 -14.51
N VAL A 393 -13.21 -12.71 -13.27
CA VAL A 393 -13.34 -11.53 -12.42
C VAL A 393 -12.24 -11.53 -11.38
N LYS A 394 -11.53 -10.41 -11.25
CA LYS A 394 -10.54 -10.18 -10.21
C LYS A 394 -11.05 -9.12 -9.22
N ILE A 395 -11.00 -9.45 -7.94
CA ILE A 395 -11.35 -8.54 -6.84
C ILE A 395 -10.10 -8.26 -6.01
N PHE A 396 -9.64 -7.01 -6.01
CA PHE A 396 -8.35 -6.63 -5.45
C PHE A 396 -8.47 -6.18 -3.99
N ASN A 397 -7.47 -6.52 -3.18
CA ASN A 397 -7.22 -5.95 -1.85
C ASN A 397 -8.40 -5.98 -0.86
N VAL A 398 -9.34 -6.91 -1.03
CA VAL A 398 -10.45 -7.17 -0.10
C VAL A 398 -10.15 -8.38 0.77
N TYR A 399 -10.86 -8.59 1.87
CA TYR A 399 -10.77 -9.85 2.63
C TYR A 399 -11.68 -10.93 2.02
N ARG A 400 -11.43 -12.20 2.35
CA ARG A 400 -12.07 -13.38 1.76
C ARG A 400 -13.58 -13.31 1.79
N GLU A 401 -14.18 -13.07 2.97
CA GLU A 401 -15.63 -13.01 3.09
C GLU A 401 -16.23 -11.89 2.21
N LYS A 402 -15.61 -10.72 2.15
CA LYS A 402 -16.05 -9.63 1.27
C LYS A 402 -15.94 -10.01 -0.21
N ALA A 403 -14.86 -10.67 -0.61
CA ALA A 403 -14.70 -11.17 -1.97
C ALA A 403 -15.84 -12.14 -2.34
N MET A 404 -16.20 -13.05 -1.43
CA MET A 404 -17.31 -13.99 -1.62
C MET A 404 -18.66 -13.27 -1.71
N GLN A 405 -18.92 -12.28 -0.83
CA GLN A 405 -20.13 -11.46 -0.90
C GLN A 405 -20.26 -10.70 -2.23
N ILE A 406 -19.15 -10.18 -2.76
CA ILE A 406 -19.13 -9.52 -4.07
C ILE A 406 -19.41 -10.52 -5.19
N ASN A 407 -18.75 -11.69 -5.18
CA ASN A 407 -18.99 -12.78 -6.12
C ASN A 407 -20.46 -13.21 -6.15
N ASP A 408 -21.07 -13.41 -4.99
CA ASP A 408 -22.48 -13.81 -4.88
C ASP A 408 -23.41 -12.71 -5.42
N GLY A 409 -23.05 -11.44 -5.20
CA GLY A 409 -23.70 -10.29 -5.82
C GLY A 409 -23.65 -10.33 -7.35
N ILE A 410 -22.49 -10.66 -7.93
CA ILE A 410 -22.31 -10.78 -9.39
C ILE A 410 -23.19 -11.88 -9.95
N ILE A 411 -23.17 -13.08 -9.34
CA ILE A 411 -23.99 -14.22 -9.76
C ILE A 411 -25.48 -13.86 -9.71
N LYS A 412 -25.93 -13.24 -8.61
CA LYS A 412 -27.32 -12.82 -8.45
C LYS A 412 -27.76 -11.82 -9.53
N HIS A 413 -26.97 -10.77 -9.77
CA HIS A 413 -27.33 -9.75 -10.75
C HIS A 413 -27.24 -10.25 -12.19
N ALA A 414 -26.32 -11.16 -12.49
CA ALA A 414 -26.29 -11.84 -13.78
C ALA A 414 -27.58 -12.67 -13.98
N ALA A 415 -28.01 -13.44 -12.98
CA ALA A 415 -29.23 -14.24 -13.06
C ALA A 415 -30.49 -13.39 -13.23
N GLU A 416 -30.58 -12.22 -12.57
CA GLU A 416 -31.66 -11.23 -12.76
C GLU A 416 -31.73 -10.69 -14.20
N ASN A 417 -30.62 -10.73 -14.94
CA ASN A 417 -30.56 -10.36 -16.35
C ASN A 417 -30.57 -11.60 -17.28
N HIS A 418 -31.09 -12.74 -16.80
CA HIS A 418 -31.18 -14.02 -17.52
C HIS A 418 -29.83 -14.60 -17.98
N LEU A 419 -28.73 -14.21 -17.34
CA LEU A 419 -27.40 -14.76 -17.55
C LEU A 419 -27.06 -15.72 -16.41
N LEU A 420 -27.14 -17.02 -16.68
CA LEU A 420 -26.74 -18.03 -15.72
C LEU A 420 -25.22 -18.18 -15.76
N LEU A 421 -24.55 -17.72 -14.71
CA LEU A 421 -23.12 -17.94 -14.50
C LEU A 421 -22.91 -19.29 -13.83
N THR A 422 -22.05 -20.12 -14.41
CA THR A 422 -21.60 -21.35 -13.76
C THR A 422 -20.19 -21.13 -13.20
N PRO A 423 -19.99 -21.04 -11.87
CA PRO A 423 -18.65 -20.94 -11.31
C PRO A 423 -17.85 -22.19 -11.63
N ILE A 424 -16.64 -22.02 -12.18
CA ILE A 424 -15.74 -23.13 -12.54
C ILE A 424 -14.59 -23.24 -11.55
N LYS A 425 -14.05 -22.10 -11.11
CA LYS A 425 -12.84 -22.06 -10.27
C LYS A 425 -12.78 -20.77 -9.45
N GLN A 426 -12.16 -20.86 -8.29
CA GLN A 426 -11.99 -19.74 -7.36
C GLN A 426 -10.58 -19.77 -6.78
N MET A 427 -9.82 -18.70 -6.99
CA MET A 427 -8.40 -18.62 -6.64
C MET A 427 -8.08 -17.33 -5.89
N PHE A 428 -6.94 -17.31 -5.22
CA PHE A 428 -6.33 -16.14 -4.59
C PHE A 428 -4.89 -16.01 -5.07
N MET A 429 -4.49 -14.82 -5.52
CA MET A 429 -3.14 -14.57 -6.01
C MET A 429 -2.16 -14.49 -4.84
N VAL A 430 -1.16 -15.39 -4.85
CA VAL A 430 -0.14 -15.51 -3.80
C VAL A 430 1.16 -14.87 -4.23
N TYR A 431 1.53 -15.09 -5.51
CA TYR A 431 2.77 -14.62 -6.07
C TYR A 431 2.60 -14.32 -7.55
N GLU A 432 3.15 -13.20 -7.99
CA GLU A 432 3.18 -12.80 -9.40
C GLU A 432 4.53 -12.11 -9.65
N LYS A 433 5.33 -12.68 -10.55
CA LYS A 433 6.66 -12.18 -10.90
C LYS A 433 6.76 -12.02 -12.41
N ASN A 434 6.93 -10.79 -12.86
CA ASN A 434 7.31 -10.46 -14.22
C ASN A 434 8.85 -10.43 -14.30
N ASN A 435 9.43 -11.19 -15.23
CA ASN A 435 10.87 -11.20 -15.52
C ASN A 435 11.23 -10.25 -16.67
N HIS A 436 10.26 -9.52 -17.25
CA HIS A 436 10.62 -8.31 -17.95
C HIS A 436 11.34 -7.41 -16.97
N SER A 437 12.48 -6.87 -17.38
CA SER A 437 13.32 -5.97 -16.61
C SER A 437 12.52 -4.76 -16.10
N ASP A 438 11.83 -4.93 -14.98
CA ASP A 438 11.43 -3.85 -14.10
C ASP A 438 12.69 -3.34 -13.42
N GLU A 439 13.46 -2.53 -14.16
CA GLU A 439 14.31 -1.47 -13.60
C GLU A 439 13.45 -0.34 -12.99
N THR A 440 12.28 -0.66 -12.44
CA THR A 440 11.39 0.29 -11.76
C THR A 440 10.96 -0.20 -10.36
N GLY A 441 11.84 -0.99 -9.71
CA GLY A 441 11.78 -1.26 -8.28
C GLY A 441 12.86 -0.48 -7.53
N ASP A 442 12.42 0.42 -6.65
CA ASP A 442 13.22 1.28 -5.76
C ASP A 442 14.27 0.54 -4.90
N GLU A 443 15.42 0.22 -5.47
CA GLU A 443 16.69 0.26 -4.75
C GLU A 443 17.54 1.35 -5.39
N GLN A 444 17.88 2.39 -4.61
CA GLN A 444 18.91 3.37 -4.97
C GLN A 444 20.26 2.66 -5.10
N ILE A 445 20.49 1.99 -6.22
CA ILE A 445 21.81 1.77 -6.78
C ILE A 445 21.91 2.80 -7.90
N SER A 446 22.80 3.77 -7.73
CA SER A 446 23.10 4.76 -8.75
C SER A 446 23.74 4.09 -9.98
N SER A 447 22.94 3.46 -10.84
CA SER A 447 23.34 3.18 -12.22
C SER A 447 22.97 4.41 -13.05
N GLY A 448 23.93 5.32 -13.21
CA GLY A 448 23.81 6.34 -14.24
C GLY A 448 23.64 5.68 -15.62
N LEU A 449 22.93 6.37 -16.52
CA LEU A 449 22.79 5.96 -17.91
C LEU A 449 24.14 5.51 -18.46
N THR A 450 24.18 4.35 -19.12
CA THR A 450 25.39 3.93 -19.81
C THR A 450 25.72 4.94 -20.90
N ARG A 451 27.00 4.97 -21.31
CA ARG A 451 27.44 5.86 -22.40
C ARG A 451 26.69 5.59 -23.70
N SER A 452 26.28 4.34 -23.94
CA SER A 452 25.47 3.94 -25.09
C SER A 452 24.04 4.46 -25.01
N GLU A 453 23.39 4.39 -23.86
CA GLU A 453 22.03 4.91 -23.67
C GLU A 453 22.01 6.43 -23.74
N THR A 454 22.98 7.09 -23.08
CA THR A 454 23.13 8.55 -23.17
C THR A 454 23.35 8.98 -24.62
N PHE A 455 24.16 8.25 -25.38
CA PHE A 455 24.39 8.56 -26.80
C PHE A 455 23.15 8.31 -27.66
N ALA A 456 22.39 7.24 -27.40
CA ALA A 456 21.16 6.95 -28.12
C ALA A 456 20.07 8.00 -27.86
N GLU A 457 19.91 8.44 -26.61
CA GLU A 457 18.97 9.51 -26.22
C GLU A 457 19.37 10.85 -26.85
N VAL A 458 20.65 11.23 -26.76
CA VAL A 458 21.17 12.47 -27.37
C VAL A 458 21.04 12.43 -28.89
N LEU A 459 21.33 11.30 -29.54
CA LEU A 459 21.22 11.16 -30.99
C LEU A 459 19.75 11.20 -31.43
N THR A 460 18.85 10.54 -30.70
CA THR A 460 17.41 10.57 -30.98
C THR A 460 16.85 11.97 -30.81
N ALA A 461 17.23 12.67 -29.74
CA ALA A 461 16.88 14.08 -29.55
C ALA A 461 17.37 14.93 -30.72
N LEU A 462 18.65 14.85 -31.09
CA LEU A 462 19.23 15.66 -32.17
C LEU A 462 18.62 15.37 -33.55
N VAL A 463 18.42 14.10 -33.90
CA VAL A 463 17.91 13.72 -35.24
C VAL A 463 16.41 14.00 -35.35
N ALA A 464 15.62 13.61 -34.34
CA ALA A 464 14.19 13.85 -34.34
C ALA A 464 13.89 15.35 -34.25
N GLU A 465 14.65 16.11 -33.46
CA GLU A 465 14.46 17.56 -33.34
C GLU A 465 14.92 18.29 -34.59
N PHE A 466 16.06 17.94 -35.21
CA PHE A 466 16.52 18.63 -36.41
C PHE A 466 15.53 18.52 -37.57
N GLU A 467 15.06 17.32 -37.92
CA GLU A 467 14.13 17.15 -39.04
C GLU A 467 12.75 17.70 -38.72
N THR A 468 12.23 17.48 -37.50
CA THR A 468 10.87 17.89 -37.14
C THR A 468 10.78 19.38 -36.86
N THR A 469 11.81 20.00 -36.27
CA THR A 469 11.88 21.45 -36.05
C THR A 469 12.19 22.18 -37.35
N ALA A 470 13.10 21.69 -38.20
CA ALA A 470 13.34 22.30 -39.52
C ALA A 470 12.08 22.25 -40.39
N THR A 471 11.37 21.12 -40.40
CA THR A 471 10.10 20.97 -41.12
C THR A 471 9.01 21.84 -40.47
N GLY A 472 8.89 21.78 -39.14
CA GLY A 472 7.92 22.52 -38.34
C GLY A 472 8.12 24.03 -38.32
N THR A 473 9.31 24.54 -38.66
CA THR A 473 9.58 25.97 -38.85
C THR A 473 9.50 26.39 -40.33
N ALA A 474 9.97 25.56 -41.26
CA ALA A 474 9.89 25.85 -42.70
C ALA A 474 8.44 25.81 -43.23
N TRP A 475 7.63 24.87 -42.77
CA TRP A 475 6.25 24.70 -43.24
C TRP A 475 5.33 25.87 -42.88
N PRO A 476 5.31 26.42 -41.65
CA PRO A 476 4.55 27.64 -41.34
C PRO A 476 5.01 28.86 -42.12
N ILE A 477 6.32 29.02 -42.36
CA ILE A 477 6.87 30.10 -43.20
C ILE A 477 6.37 29.95 -44.65
N PHE A 478 6.30 28.71 -45.15
CA PHE A 478 5.74 28.40 -46.47
C PHE A 478 4.21 28.55 -46.51
N TYR A 479 3.49 28.21 -45.44
CA TYR A 479 2.03 28.27 -45.34
C TYR A 479 1.47 29.68 -45.19
N LEU A 480 2.26 30.62 -44.64
CA LEU A 480 1.96 32.06 -44.72
C LEU A 480 1.86 32.56 -46.17
N LYS A 481 2.32 31.78 -47.16
CA LYS A 481 2.16 32.04 -48.60
C LYS A 481 0.89 31.44 -49.22
N VAL A 482 0.32 30.34 -48.67
CA VAL A 482 -0.77 29.57 -49.31
C VAL A 482 -1.61 28.85 -48.24
N PHE A 483 -2.87 29.24 -48.03
CA PHE A 483 -3.77 28.61 -47.03
C PHE A 483 -4.12 27.13 -47.33
N ARG A 484 -3.73 26.20 -46.44
CA ARG A 484 -4.55 25.15 -45.74
C ARG A 484 -3.65 24.09 -45.07
N LEU A 485 -3.77 23.99 -43.74
CA LEU A 485 -2.97 23.13 -42.84
C LEU A 485 -2.95 21.64 -43.25
N ALA A 486 -1.75 21.07 -43.33
CA ALA A 486 -1.52 19.62 -43.32
C ALA A 486 -0.89 19.20 -41.97
N PRO A 487 -1.17 17.99 -41.47
CA PRO A 487 -0.60 17.49 -40.23
C PRO A 487 0.89 17.16 -40.39
N VAL A 488 1.72 17.68 -39.49
CA VAL A 488 3.12 17.26 -39.33
C VAL A 488 3.13 15.98 -38.49
N ALA A 489 3.50 14.86 -39.12
CA ALA A 489 3.65 13.51 -38.58
C ALA A 489 2.41 12.87 -37.90
N SER A 490 1.93 11.75 -38.44
CA SER A 490 0.92 10.89 -37.80
C SER A 490 1.54 10.09 -36.65
N VAL A 491 1.14 10.41 -35.42
CA VAL A 491 1.64 9.77 -34.19
C VAL A 491 0.99 8.40 -33.97
N THR A 492 1.82 7.36 -33.79
CA THR A 492 1.46 6.10 -33.13
C THR A 492 1.04 6.37 -31.68
N THR A 493 -0.17 5.97 -31.33
CA THR A 493 -0.99 6.40 -30.17
C THR A 493 -0.50 6.00 -28.76
N ARG A 494 0.80 5.75 -28.52
CA ARG A 494 1.28 5.35 -27.18
C ARG A 494 2.40 6.18 -26.56
N LEU A 495 3.02 7.13 -27.25
CA LEU A 495 4.07 7.99 -26.66
C LEU A 495 3.81 9.46 -26.95
N ALA A 496 3.69 10.28 -25.90
CA ALA A 496 3.65 11.74 -26.03
C ALA A 496 5.05 12.25 -26.41
N CYS A 497 5.13 13.12 -27.42
CA CYS A 497 6.40 13.73 -27.84
C CYS A 497 6.93 14.67 -26.73
N LEU A 498 8.05 14.30 -26.09
CA LEU A 498 8.70 15.08 -25.04
C LEU A 498 9.20 16.45 -25.53
N GLY A 499 9.60 16.56 -26.81
CA GLY A 499 10.06 17.82 -27.42
C GLY A 499 8.93 18.78 -27.82
N ARG A 500 7.65 18.41 -27.61
CA ARG A 500 6.49 19.20 -28.06
C ARG A 500 6.51 20.63 -27.52
N ASP A 501 6.78 20.80 -26.23
CA ASP A 501 6.71 22.12 -25.60
C ASP A 501 7.81 23.06 -26.08
N LEU A 502 9.01 22.52 -26.37
CA LEU A 502 10.13 23.29 -26.90
C LEU A 502 9.85 23.75 -28.34
N VAL A 503 9.36 22.85 -29.20
CA VAL A 503 8.96 23.19 -30.58
C VAL A 503 7.86 24.25 -30.58
N TRP A 504 6.88 24.15 -29.68
CA TRP A 504 5.82 25.15 -29.54
C TRP A 504 6.35 26.51 -29.08
N LEU A 505 7.35 26.53 -28.20
CA LEU A 505 8.00 27.76 -27.75
C LEU A 505 8.78 28.42 -28.90
N GLU A 506 9.55 27.64 -29.66
CA GLU A 506 10.28 28.15 -30.83
C GLU A 506 9.34 28.72 -31.90
N LEU A 507 8.25 28.00 -32.23
CA LEU A 507 7.21 28.47 -33.15
C LEU A 507 6.57 29.78 -32.68
N LYS A 508 6.29 29.93 -31.37
CA LYS A 508 5.78 31.18 -30.80
C LYS A 508 6.80 32.31 -30.94
N ILE A 509 8.08 32.06 -30.63
CA ILE A 509 9.15 33.07 -30.74
C ILE A 509 9.35 33.50 -32.20
N VAL A 510 9.41 32.55 -33.13
CA VAL A 510 9.51 32.82 -34.57
C VAL A 510 8.30 33.65 -35.01
N SER A 511 7.08 33.22 -34.70
CA SER A 511 5.86 33.93 -35.10
C SER A 511 5.82 35.37 -34.57
N VAL A 512 6.14 35.57 -33.29
CA VAL A 512 6.22 36.91 -32.68
C VAL A 512 7.29 37.77 -33.36
N ARG A 513 8.46 37.22 -33.69
CA ARG A 513 9.52 37.96 -34.40
C ARG A 513 9.14 38.29 -35.84
N LEU A 514 8.47 37.39 -36.55
CA LEU A 514 7.96 37.65 -37.91
C LEU A 514 6.89 38.76 -37.87
N MET A 515 5.98 38.73 -36.88
CA MET A 515 4.96 39.77 -36.69
C MET A 515 5.55 41.13 -36.29
N GLN A 516 6.55 41.16 -35.40
CA GLN A 516 7.22 42.39 -34.97
C GLN A 516 8.05 43.06 -36.07
N ARG A 517 8.62 42.28 -37.00
CA ARG A 517 9.47 42.79 -38.07
C ARG A 517 8.72 43.23 -39.33
N GLY A 518 7.39 43.08 -39.36
CA GLY A 518 6.56 43.59 -40.47
C GLY A 518 7.01 43.06 -41.83
N ILE A 519 6.97 41.73 -42.00
CA ILE A 519 7.42 41.10 -43.25
C ILE A 519 6.48 41.50 -44.38
N THR A 520 7.04 42.17 -45.38
CA THR A 520 6.38 42.41 -46.67
C THR A 520 7.00 41.47 -47.68
N PHE A 521 6.17 40.60 -48.25
CA PHE A 521 6.58 39.72 -49.34
C PHE A 521 6.46 40.48 -50.66
N GLU A 522 7.47 40.37 -51.53
CA GLU A 522 7.41 40.95 -52.87
C GLU A 522 6.27 40.26 -53.67
N GLY A 523 5.30 41.05 -54.15
CA GLY A 523 4.22 40.59 -55.03
C GLY A 523 2.81 40.52 -54.42
N THR A 524 2.60 40.93 -53.17
CA THR A 524 1.26 41.01 -52.56
C THR A 524 0.84 42.46 -52.27
N PRO A 525 -0.35 42.93 -52.70
CA PRO A 525 -0.84 44.25 -52.37
C PRO A 525 -1.40 44.28 -50.94
N GLU A 526 -0.82 45.18 -50.14
CA GLU A 526 -1.22 45.63 -48.80
C GLU A 526 -1.24 44.62 -47.64
N THR A 527 -0.90 45.17 -46.47
CA THR A 527 -0.59 44.54 -45.17
C THR A 527 -1.63 43.53 -44.67
N ILE A 528 -1.17 42.30 -44.39
CA ILE A 528 -1.97 41.26 -43.72
C ILE A 528 -1.64 41.30 -42.22
N GLY A 529 -2.49 41.96 -41.43
CA GLY A 529 -2.49 41.80 -39.97
C GLY A 529 -3.36 40.59 -39.59
N GLY A 530 -2.80 39.64 -38.85
CA GLY A 530 -3.51 38.47 -38.33
C GLY A 530 -3.59 38.49 -36.80
N TYR A 531 -4.71 38.02 -36.24
CA TYR A 531 -5.01 37.95 -34.81
C TYR A 531 -5.08 36.47 -34.40
N GLU A 532 -4.35 36.07 -33.35
CA GLU A 532 -4.52 34.77 -32.70
C GLU A 532 -4.36 34.91 -31.18
N GLU A 533 -5.10 34.09 -30.45
CA GLU A 533 -5.55 34.32 -29.07
C GLU A 533 -4.43 34.73 -28.08
N ARG A 534 -4.60 35.94 -27.50
CA ARG A 534 -3.89 36.54 -26.34
C ARG A 534 -2.58 37.31 -26.58
N LEU A 535 -2.18 37.64 -27.80
CA LEU A 535 -1.06 38.56 -28.05
C LEU A 535 -1.48 39.72 -28.96
N THR A 536 -1.60 40.92 -28.38
CA THR A 536 -1.83 42.16 -29.13
C THR A 536 -0.52 42.95 -29.18
N CYS A 537 0.00 43.22 -30.39
CA CYS A 537 1.10 44.16 -30.59
C CYS A 537 0.71 45.16 -31.69
N PHE A 538 0.71 46.45 -31.37
CA PHE A 538 0.47 47.53 -32.33
C PHE A 538 1.81 48.12 -32.79
N PRO A 539 2.25 47.93 -34.05
CA PRO A 539 3.40 48.66 -34.54
C PRO A 539 2.98 50.09 -34.93
N LYS A 540 3.27 51.07 -34.07
CA LYS A 540 3.31 52.49 -34.45
C LYS A 540 4.61 52.75 -35.22
N LYS A 541 4.57 52.52 -36.55
CA LYS A 541 5.55 52.91 -37.59
C LYS A 541 7.05 52.80 -37.23
N MET A 542 7.79 52.01 -38.01
CA MET A 542 9.15 52.41 -38.41
C MET A 542 9.57 51.74 -39.71
N ALA A 543 10.02 52.54 -40.68
CA ALA A 543 10.57 52.08 -41.95
C ALA A 543 12.08 51.83 -41.80
N VAL A 544 12.60 50.78 -42.44
CA VAL A 544 14.02 50.69 -42.79
C VAL A 544 14.13 50.18 -44.22
N ARG A 545 14.85 50.96 -45.03
CA ARG A 545 15.14 50.73 -46.44
C ARG A 545 16.53 50.10 -46.51
N ILE A 546 16.66 48.90 -47.08
CA ILE A 546 17.97 48.35 -47.44
C ILE A 546 18.00 48.18 -48.95
N ARG A 547 18.84 48.99 -49.60
CA ARG A 547 19.18 48.88 -51.01
C ARG A 547 20.30 47.84 -51.12
N ILE A 548 20.09 46.80 -51.91
CA ILE A 548 21.21 46.02 -52.44
C ILE A 548 21.21 46.30 -53.95
N LEU A 549 22.26 46.98 -54.40
CA LEU A 549 22.56 47.19 -55.82
C LEU A 549 23.04 45.85 -56.39
N SER A 550 22.69 45.60 -57.65
CA SER A 550 23.12 44.42 -58.41
C SER A 550 24.63 44.35 -58.58
#